data_AF-A0A099KI41-F1
#
_entry.id   AF-A0A099KI41-F1
#
_cell.length_a   1.000
_cell.length_b   1.000
_cell.length_c   1.000
_cell.angle_alpha   90.00
_cell.angle_beta   90.00
_cell.angle_gamma   90.00
#
_symmetry.space_group_name_H-M   'P 1'
#
loop_
_entity.id
_entity.type
_entity.pdbx_description
1 polymer ?
#
loop_
_entity_poly.entity_id
_entity_poly.type
_entity_poly.pdbx_seq_one_letter_code
_entity_poly.pdbx_strand_id
1 'polypeptide(L)'
;MTSLGANFTDNNTDLRREIRMNVSYIAHISGRVQGVYFRASSQQQAIEYSLSGYARNLADGDVEVLLCGEEDNIEKMLAWLAHGPEQAQVTEIQHKKVPWQEHNFFSIG
;
A
#
# COMPACT_ATOMS: atom_id res chain seq x y z
N MET A 1 48.60 29.01 -23.45
CA MET A 1 47.55 29.98 -23.08
C MET A 1 46.22 29.45 -23.58
N THR A 2 45.49 28.86 -22.64
CA THR A 2 44.05 28.59 -22.52
C THR A 2 43.21 28.34 -23.80
N SER A 3 42.84 27.08 -24.02
CA SER A 3 41.61 26.71 -24.74
C SER A 3 40.43 26.89 -23.78
N LEU A 4 39.50 27.79 -24.14
CA LEU A 4 38.25 28.02 -23.44
C LEU A 4 37.15 27.20 -24.11
N GLY A 5 36.35 26.47 -23.32
CA GLY A 5 34.96 26.16 -23.65
C GLY A 5 34.66 24.75 -24.16
N ALA A 6 34.32 23.86 -23.24
CA ALA A 6 33.12 23.03 -23.31
C ALA A 6 32.93 22.27 -21.98
N ASN A 7 32.41 22.96 -20.95
CA ASN A 7 31.82 22.26 -19.81
C ASN A 7 30.33 22.07 -20.11
N PHE A 8 30.02 21.00 -20.85
CA PHE A 8 28.67 20.43 -20.85
C PHE A 8 28.48 19.70 -19.53
N THR A 9 28.12 20.41 -18.47
CA THR A 9 27.40 19.79 -17.36
C THR A 9 25.93 19.78 -17.73
N ASP A 10 25.49 18.63 -18.22
CA ASP A 10 24.10 18.33 -18.52
C ASP A 10 23.30 18.40 -17.20
N ASN A 11 22.59 19.51 -16.99
CA ASN A 11 21.66 19.71 -15.86
C ASN A 11 20.36 18.93 -16.10
N ASN A 12 20.48 17.62 -16.31
CA ASN A 12 19.37 16.74 -16.66
C ASN A 12 19.30 15.49 -15.77
N THR A 13 19.80 15.60 -14.54
CA THR A 13 19.77 14.49 -13.56
C THR A 13 18.43 14.38 -12.81
N ASP A 14 17.40 15.19 -13.13
CA ASP A 14 16.14 15.22 -12.37
C ASP A 14 14.85 15.11 -13.21
N LEU A 15 14.93 14.86 -14.51
CA LEU A 15 13.72 14.79 -15.38
C LEU A 15 13.16 13.37 -15.58
N ARG A 16 13.76 12.36 -14.94
CA ARG A 16 13.10 11.07 -14.69
C ARG A 16 12.56 11.06 -13.27
N ARG A 17 11.53 11.88 -12.99
CA ARG A 17 10.55 11.43 -12.00
C ARG A 17 10.00 10.13 -12.56
N GLU A 18 10.54 9.03 -12.06
CA GLU A 18 9.99 7.69 -12.20
C GLU A 18 8.48 7.84 -12.14
N ILE A 19 7.77 7.46 -13.22
CA ILE A 19 6.32 7.51 -13.25
C ILE A 19 5.87 6.50 -12.19
N ARG A 20 5.71 6.95 -10.95
CA ARG A 20 5.21 6.12 -9.86
C ARG A 20 3.78 5.78 -10.23
N MET A 21 3.57 4.53 -10.61
CA MET A 21 2.24 4.06 -11.00
C MET A 21 1.43 3.87 -9.73
N ASN A 22 0.40 4.71 -9.59
CA ASN A 22 -0.64 4.47 -8.61
C ASN A 22 -1.47 3.27 -9.04
N VAL A 23 -1.66 2.33 -8.12
CA VAL A 23 -2.37 1.08 -8.37
C VAL A 23 -3.33 0.80 -7.22
N SER A 24 -4.29 -0.09 -7.47
CA SER A 24 -5.20 -0.56 -6.44
C SER A 24 -5.11 -2.08 -6.32
N TYR A 25 -5.13 -2.59 -5.10
CA TYR A 25 -5.20 -4.02 -4.80
C TYR A 25 -6.36 -4.29 -3.84
N ILE A 26 -7.04 -5.42 -4.02
CA ILE A 26 -7.92 -5.99 -2.99
C ILE A 26 -7.22 -7.21 -2.41
N ALA A 27 -7.07 -7.23 -1.09
CA ALA A 27 -6.57 -8.37 -0.32
C ALA A 27 -7.71 -8.98 0.52
N HIS A 28 -7.77 -10.30 0.57
CA HIS A 28 -8.58 -11.11 1.47
C HIS A 28 -7.63 -11.79 2.45
N ILE A 29 -7.90 -11.63 3.75
CA ILE A 29 -7.06 -12.13 4.82
C ILE A 29 -7.90 -13.08 5.67
N SER A 30 -7.45 -14.32 5.79
CA SER A 30 -8.12 -15.38 6.52
C SER A 30 -7.35 -15.77 7.78
N GLY A 31 -8.07 -16.16 8.84
CA GLY A 31 -7.50 -16.65 10.10
C GLY A 31 -8.16 -16.02 11.33
N ARG A 32 -7.41 -15.86 12.42
CA ARG A 32 -7.87 -15.09 13.59
C ARG A 32 -7.65 -13.60 13.33
N VAL A 33 -8.56 -13.00 12.58
CA VAL A 33 -8.45 -11.61 12.09
C VAL A 33 -9.60 -10.69 12.51
N GLN A 34 -10.65 -11.23 13.13
CA GLN A 34 -11.73 -10.44 13.73
C GLN A 34 -11.63 -10.42 15.26
N GLY A 35 -12.09 -9.32 15.88
CA GLY A 35 -12.00 -9.14 17.34
C GLY A 35 -10.59 -8.86 17.87
N VAL A 36 -9.63 -8.59 16.98
CA VAL A 36 -8.19 -8.42 17.29
C VAL A 36 -7.65 -7.07 16.82
N TYR A 37 -8.53 -6.07 16.67
CA TYR A 37 -8.20 -4.72 16.18
C TYR A 37 -7.60 -4.65 14.76
N PHE A 38 -7.70 -5.72 13.96
CA PHE A 38 -7.09 -5.81 12.63
C PHE A 38 -7.41 -4.62 11.72
N ARG A 39 -8.69 -4.23 11.61
CA ARG A 39 -9.10 -3.08 10.78
C ARG A 39 -8.51 -1.76 11.27
N ALA A 40 -8.54 -1.51 12.59
CA ALA A 40 -8.02 -0.28 13.17
C ALA A 40 -6.49 -0.18 12.98
N SER A 41 -5.75 -1.26 13.21
CA SER A 41 -4.32 -1.32 12.95
C SER A 41 -3.99 -1.19 11.47
N SER A 42 -4.81 -1.76 10.58
CA SER A 42 -4.66 -1.60 9.13
C SER A 42 -4.79 -0.14 8.70
N GLN A 43 -5.74 0.60 9.29
CA GLN A 43 -5.89 2.03 9.04
C GLN A 43 -4.66 2.82 9.48
N GLN A 44 -4.13 2.54 10.68
CA GLN A 44 -2.91 3.19 11.15
C GLN A 44 -1.72 2.90 10.21
N GLN A 45 -1.53 1.65 9.82
CA GLN A 45 -0.44 1.27 8.93
C GLN A 45 -0.58 1.87 7.53
N ALA A 46 -1.80 1.95 6.99
CA ALA A 46 -2.09 2.58 5.72
C ALA A 46 -1.74 4.08 5.74
N ILE A 47 -2.04 4.79 6.83
CA ILE A 47 -1.65 6.19 7.01
C ILE A 47 -0.12 6.32 6.99
N GLU A 48 0.60 5.47 7.73
CA GLU A 48 2.07 5.46 7.75
C GLU A 48 2.68 5.21 6.37
N TYR A 49 2.06 4.36 5.56
CA TYR A 49 2.48 4.04 4.20
C TYR A 49 1.89 4.97 3.13
N SER A 50 1.17 6.03 3.51
CA SER A 50 0.53 6.96 2.59
C SER A 50 -0.42 6.27 1.59
N LEU A 51 -1.21 5.31 2.07
CA LEU A 51 -2.21 4.57 1.32
C LEU A 51 -3.64 4.99 1.69
N SER A 52 -4.55 4.88 0.73
CA SER A 52 -5.99 5.04 0.92
C SER A 52 -6.75 3.75 0.58
N GLY A 53 -8.07 3.73 0.84
CA GLY A 53 -8.91 2.56 0.60
C GLY A 53 -9.75 2.20 1.82
N TYR A 54 -9.87 0.91 2.14
CA TYR A 54 -10.64 0.47 3.30
C TYR A 54 -10.19 -0.87 3.86
N ALA A 55 -10.56 -1.15 5.11
CA ALA A 55 -10.58 -2.50 5.68
C ALA A 55 -11.97 -2.82 6.24
N ARG A 56 -12.54 -3.98 5.88
CA ARG A 56 -13.86 -4.41 6.36
C ARG A 56 -13.91 -5.87 6.77
N ASN A 57 -14.71 -6.17 7.79
CA ASN A 57 -15.00 -7.56 8.15
C ASN A 57 -15.98 -8.17 7.14
N LEU A 58 -15.75 -9.42 6.77
CA LEU A 58 -16.66 -10.22 5.97
C LEU A 58 -17.47 -11.16 6.88
N ALA A 59 -18.61 -11.62 6.36
CA ALA A 59 -19.55 -12.45 7.11
C ALA A 59 -19.04 -13.88 7.34
N ASP A 60 -18.10 -14.34 6.53
CA ASP A 60 -17.43 -15.65 6.62
C ASP A 60 -16.29 -15.69 7.66
N GLY A 61 -15.93 -14.55 8.24
CA GLY A 61 -14.87 -14.44 9.24
C GLY A 61 -13.60 -13.78 8.74
N ASP A 62 -13.49 -13.53 7.44
CA ASP A 62 -12.31 -12.90 6.85
C ASP A 62 -12.32 -11.38 6.98
N VAL A 63 -11.19 -10.76 6.63
CA VAL A 63 -11.07 -9.31 6.44
C VAL A 63 -10.72 -9.02 4.99
N GLU A 64 -11.46 -8.12 4.36
CA GLU A 64 -11.11 -7.57 3.05
C GLU A 64 -10.47 -6.19 3.20
N VAL A 65 -9.38 -5.97 2.49
CA VAL A 65 -8.66 -4.69 2.47
C VAL A 65 -8.49 -4.20 1.03
N LEU A 66 -9.04 -3.03 0.71
CA LEU A 66 -8.71 -2.28 -0.49
C LEU A 66 -7.53 -1.35 -0.19
N LEU A 67 -6.48 -1.44 -0.99
CA LEU A 67 -5.28 -0.62 -0.93
C LEU A 67 -5.16 0.21 -2.20
N CYS A 68 -5.00 1.53 -2.09
CA CYS A 68 -4.80 2.44 -3.20
C CYS A 68 -3.60 3.35 -2.91
N GLY A 69 -2.64 3.43 -3.83
CA GLY A 69 -1.47 4.28 -3.72
C GLY A 69 -0.31 3.81 -4.61
N GLU A 70 0.90 4.26 -4.27
CA GLU A 70 2.12 3.80 -4.94
C GLU A 70 2.34 2.30 -4.72
N GLU A 71 2.71 1.58 -5.79
CA GLU A 71 2.87 0.11 -5.75
C GLU A 71 3.84 -0.36 -4.66
N ASP A 72 4.99 0.30 -4.51
CA ASP A 72 5.98 0.00 -3.46
C ASP A 72 5.42 0.10 -2.03
N ASN A 73 4.49 1.03 -1.79
CA ASN A 73 3.86 1.17 -0.48
C ASN A 73 2.78 0.12 -0.26
N ILE A 74 2.08 -0.28 -1.33
CA ILE A 74 1.15 -1.40 -1.30
C ILE A 74 1.89 -2.70 -0.98
N GLU A 75 3.07 -2.94 -1.54
CA GLU A 75 3.88 -4.13 -1.24
C GLU A 75 4.27 -4.20 0.25
N LYS A 76 4.68 -3.08 0.85
CA LYS A 76 4.93 -3.00 2.31
C LYS A 76 3.67 -3.33 3.10
N MET A 77 2.52 -2.80 2.68
CA MET A 77 1.25 -3.06 3.34
C MET A 77 0.83 -4.52 3.24
N LEU A 78 0.99 -5.16 2.07
CA LEU A 78 0.69 -6.58 1.88
C LEU A 78 1.58 -7.47 2.77
N ALA A 79 2.86 -7.14 2.92
CA ALA A 79 3.77 -7.84 3.82
C ALA A 79 3.35 -7.70 5.30
N TRP A 80 2.89 -6.51 5.70
CA TRP A 80 2.34 -6.29 7.03
C TRP A 80 1.03 -7.06 7.24
N LEU A 81 0.12 -7.06 6.26
CA LEU A 81 -1.16 -7.77 6.31
C LEU A 81 -1.01 -9.28 6.45
N ALA A 82 0.11 -9.87 5.99
CA ALA A 82 0.43 -11.28 6.20
C ALA A 82 0.70 -11.64 7.68
N HIS A 83 0.84 -10.64 8.55
CA HIS A 83 1.05 -10.81 9.99
C HIS A 83 -0.08 -10.16 10.81
N GLY A 84 -0.43 -8.91 10.48
CA GLY A 84 -1.42 -8.11 11.20
C GLY A 84 -0.92 -7.61 12.57
N PRO A 85 -1.84 -7.11 13.42
CA PRO A 85 -1.51 -6.70 14.78
C PRO A 85 -1.12 -7.90 15.66
N GLU A 86 -0.49 -7.63 16.82
CA GLU A 86 0.05 -8.65 17.74
C GLU A 86 -0.91 -9.80 18.09
N GLN A 87 -2.21 -9.50 18.20
CA GLN A 87 -3.22 -10.51 18.55
C GLN A 87 -3.77 -11.29 17.34
N ALA A 88 -3.41 -10.90 16.12
CA ALA A 88 -3.87 -11.58 14.92
C ALA A 88 -3.08 -12.88 14.69
N GLN A 89 -3.73 -13.83 14.03
CA GLN A 89 -3.06 -14.98 13.47
C GLN A 89 -3.56 -15.17 12.05
N VAL A 90 -2.80 -14.64 11.10
CA VAL A 90 -3.09 -14.77 9.67
C VAL A 90 -2.67 -16.15 9.20
N THR A 91 -3.60 -16.84 8.54
CA THR A 91 -3.39 -18.18 7.98
C THR A 91 -3.21 -18.14 6.48
N GLU A 92 -3.84 -17.18 5.82
CA GLU A 92 -3.76 -17.00 4.38
C GLU A 92 -3.98 -15.54 4.02
N ILE A 93 -3.31 -15.10 2.96
CA ILE A 93 -3.60 -13.85 2.27
C ILE A 93 -3.68 -14.11 0.77
N GLN A 94 -4.77 -13.66 0.16
CA GLN A 94 -4.91 -13.63 -1.30
C GLN A 94 -5.11 -12.19 -1.73
N HIS A 95 -4.38 -11.73 -2.74
CA HIS A 95 -4.55 -10.37 -3.24
C HIS A 95 -4.57 -10.33 -4.76
N LYS A 96 -5.28 -9.34 -5.31
CA LYS A 96 -5.36 -9.10 -6.75
C LYS A 96 -5.24 -7.62 -7.04
N LYS A 97 -4.48 -7.28 -8.08
CA LYS A 97 -4.49 -5.94 -8.67
C LYS A 97 -5.87 -5.72 -9.30
N VAL A 98 -6.44 -4.55 -9.07
CA VAL A 98 -7.75 -4.12 -9.60
C VAL A 98 -7.59 -2.77 -10.32
N PRO A 99 -8.55 -2.35 -11.16
CA PRO A 99 -8.54 -1.00 -11.71
C PRO A 99 -8.38 0.05 -10.61
N TRP A 100 -7.67 1.13 -10.91
CA TRP A 100 -7.48 2.23 -9.99
C TRP A 100 -8.81 2.74 -9.43
N GLN A 101 -8.89 2.89 -8.12
CA GLN A 101 -10.04 3.45 -7.43
C GLN A 101 -9.59 4.66 -6.61
N GLU A 102 -10.20 5.81 -6.86
CA GLU A 102 -9.88 7.03 -6.15
C GLU A 102 -10.45 6.98 -4.73
N HIS A 103 -9.57 7.03 -3.73
CA HIS A 103 -9.92 7.11 -2.31
C HIS A 103 -9.11 8.22 -1.65
N ASN A 104 -9.79 9.10 -0.92
CA ASN A 104 -9.16 10.24 -0.23
C ASN A 104 -8.65 9.89 1.17
N PHE A 105 -9.10 8.77 1.74
CA PHE A 105 -8.78 8.33 3.08
C PHE A 105 -8.82 6.80 3.16
N PHE A 106 -8.30 6.27 4.26
CA PHE A 106 -8.43 4.87 4.61
C PHE A 106 -9.54 4.69 5.65
N SER A 107 -10.64 4.03 5.29
CA SER A 107 -11.79 3.81 6.19
C SER A 107 -11.83 2.41 6.79
N ILE A 108 -12.50 2.25 7.93
CA ILE A 108 -12.81 0.94 8.52
C ILE A 108 -14.32 0.71 8.54
N GLY A 109 -14.77 -0.48 8.14
CA GLY A 109 -16.18 -0.88 8.03
C GLY A 109 -16.49 -2.18 8.76
#